data_AF-A0A916E4J0-F1
#
_entry.id   AF-A0A916E4J0-F1
#
_cell.length_a   1.000
_cell.length_b   1.000
_cell.length_c   1.000
_cell.angle_alpha   90.00
_cell.angle_beta   90.00
_cell.angle_gamma   90.00
#
_symmetry.space_group_name_H-M   'P 1'
#
loop_
_entity.id
_entity.type
_entity.pdbx_description
1 polymer ?
#
loop_
_entity_poly.entity_id
_entity_poly.type
_entity_poly.pdbx_seq_one_letter_code
_entity_poly.pdbx_strand_id
1 'polypeptide(L)'
;MVTKKTIINSWAKAEILPDDESNTSDGDDSEVEDDIEDLQLLINELPITDLLNMEEYINIDDELITEEELTLEEIVNMVRGQNTAEEHVEEKEDETIITSDALNSIEKLIRYVQQNDLSIDNSDMQNLFKLKKKIISDSKKKQKQDRIDGFF
;
A
#
# COMPACT_ATOMS: atom_id res chain seq x y z
N MET A 1 21.90 -22.56 -36.80
CA MET A 1 20.97 -23.05 -35.76
C MET A 1 21.77 -23.84 -34.75
N VAL A 2 21.60 -23.56 -33.46
CA VAL A 2 22.23 -24.31 -32.38
C VAL A 2 21.45 -25.61 -32.16
N THR A 3 22.13 -26.75 -32.09
CA THR A 3 21.48 -28.04 -31.86
C THR A 3 21.38 -28.31 -30.36
N LYS A 4 20.40 -29.12 -29.92
CA LYS A 4 20.27 -29.53 -28.51
C LYS A 4 21.58 -30.11 -27.96
N LYS A 5 22.32 -30.87 -28.77
CA LYS A 5 23.63 -31.42 -28.41
C LYS A 5 24.67 -30.34 -28.15
N THR A 6 24.66 -29.26 -28.93
CA THR A 6 25.53 -28.10 -28.69
C THR A 6 25.22 -27.41 -27.37
N ILE A 7 23.94 -27.32 -27.00
CA ILE A 7 23.53 -26.75 -25.70
C ILE A 7 24.04 -27.65 -24.58
N ILE A 8 23.70 -28.94 -24.58
CA ILE A 8 24.11 -29.88 -23.53
C ILE A 8 25.64 -29.89 -23.33
N ASN A 9 26.41 -29.93 -24.43
CA ASN A 9 27.87 -29.93 -24.35
C ASN A 9 28.44 -28.62 -23.76
N SER A 10 27.80 -27.48 -24.05
CA SER A 10 28.22 -26.20 -23.47
C SER A 10 27.94 -26.12 -21.98
N TRP A 11 26.80 -26.67 -21.53
CA TRP A 11 26.44 -26.72 -20.10
C TRP A 11 27.32 -27.70 -19.32
N ALA A 12 27.62 -28.86 -19.90
CA ALA A 12 28.59 -29.81 -19.34
C ALA A 12 30.00 -29.21 -19.28
N LYS A 13 30.45 -28.51 -20.34
CA LYS A 13 31.76 -27.84 -20.36
C LYS A 13 31.87 -26.70 -19.34
N ALA A 14 30.75 -26.07 -19.00
CA ALA A 14 30.68 -25.06 -17.97
C ALA A 14 30.53 -25.65 -16.56
N GLU A 15 30.56 -26.99 -16.41
CA GLU A 15 30.35 -27.70 -15.14
C GLU A 15 29.02 -27.35 -14.45
N ILE A 16 28.03 -26.89 -15.24
CA ILE A 16 26.69 -26.56 -14.74
C ILE A 16 25.85 -27.83 -14.59
N LEU A 17 26.12 -28.86 -15.40
CA LEU A 17 25.48 -30.16 -15.25
C LEU A 17 26.24 -30.97 -14.20
N PRO A 18 25.54 -31.56 -13.21
CA PRO A 18 26.17 -32.44 -12.23
C PRO A 18 26.76 -33.66 -12.93
N ASP A 19 27.94 -34.10 -12.47
CA ASP A 19 28.53 -35.36 -12.93
C ASP A 19 27.63 -36.52 -12.51
N ASP A 20 27.08 -37.24 -13.49
CA ASP A 20 26.15 -38.38 -13.36
C ASP A 20 26.73 -39.60 -12.58
N GLU A 21 27.81 -39.46 -11.83
CA GLU A 21 28.43 -40.50 -10.99
C GLU A 21 28.48 -40.17 -9.50
N SER A 22 27.49 -39.43 -9.00
CA SER A 22 27.17 -39.50 -7.57
C SER A 22 25.81 -40.18 -7.40
N ASN A 23 25.83 -41.37 -6.79
CA ASN A 23 24.70 -41.86 -6.03
C ASN A 23 24.51 -40.87 -4.86
N THR A 24 23.94 -39.69 -5.15
CA THR A 24 23.25 -38.94 -4.12
C THR A 24 22.05 -39.78 -3.80
N SER A 25 22.15 -40.54 -2.70
CA SER A 25 20.96 -40.88 -1.92
C SER A 25 20.12 -39.62 -1.92
N ASP A 26 18.93 -39.68 -2.53
CA ASP A 26 17.91 -38.65 -2.34
C ASP A 26 17.87 -38.42 -0.83
N GLY A 27 18.40 -37.28 -0.42
CA GLY A 27 18.22 -36.79 0.93
C GLY A 27 16.71 -36.68 1.07
N ASP A 28 16.21 -37.43 2.03
CA ASP A 28 14.82 -37.38 2.46
C ASP A 28 14.42 -35.91 2.56
N ASP A 29 13.52 -35.45 1.69
CA ASP A 29 12.94 -34.11 1.66
C ASP A 29 11.96 -33.92 2.84
N SER A 30 12.25 -34.57 3.98
CA SER A 30 11.41 -34.64 5.18
C SER A 30 11.89 -33.69 6.28
N GLU A 31 13.01 -32.99 6.11
CA GLU A 31 13.53 -32.05 7.12
C GLU A 31 12.88 -30.66 7.07
N VAL A 32 11.98 -30.39 6.11
CA VAL A 32 11.33 -29.06 5.98
C VAL A 32 10.17 -28.84 6.98
N GLU A 33 9.71 -29.89 7.65
CA GLU A 33 8.55 -29.82 8.57
C GLU A 33 8.95 -29.32 9.98
N ASP A 34 10.22 -29.46 10.38
CA ASP A 34 10.73 -29.04 11.69
C ASP A 34 10.96 -27.50 11.79
N ASP A 35 11.16 -26.81 10.66
CA ASP A 35 11.51 -25.37 10.66
C ASP A 35 10.29 -24.44 10.91
N ILE A 36 9.07 -24.95 10.69
CA ILE A 36 7.83 -24.17 10.80
C ILE A 36 7.57 -23.71 12.24
N GLU A 37 7.77 -24.61 13.21
CA GLU A 37 7.52 -24.31 14.63
C GLU A 37 8.57 -23.31 15.15
N ASP A 38 9.83 -23.47 14.75
CA ASP A 38 10.94 -22.60 15.11
C ASP A 38 10.77 -21.17 14.57
N LEU A 39 10.31 -21.02 13.33
CA LEU A 39 10.01 -19.71 12.73
C LEU A 39 8.87 -19.01 13.47
N GLN A 40 7.81 -19.73 13.86
CA GLN A 40 6.73 -19.15 14.65
C GLN A 40 7.20 -18.71 16.05
N LEU A 41 8.11 -19.46 16.69
CA LEU A 41 8.71 -19.06 17.97
C LEU A 41 9.52 -17.77 17.85
N LEU A 42 10.32 -17.63 16.78
CA LEU A 42 11.08 -16.40 16.51
C LEU A 42 10.17 -15.21 16.25
N ILE A 43 9.08 -15.39 15.49
CA ILE A 43 8.09 -14.34 15.25
C ILE A 43 7.46 -13.87 16.57
N ASN A 44 7.13 -14.79 17.47
CA ASN A 44 6.53 -14.47 18.77
C ASN A 44 7.46 -13.70 19.73
N GLU A 45 8.78 -13.74 19.50
CA GLU A 45 9.76 -12.99 20.32
C GLU A 45 9.83 -11.49 19.91
N LEU A 46 9.31 -11.13 18.74
CA LEU A 46 9.37 -9.76 18.25
C LEU A 46 8.48 -8.83 19.11
N PRO A 47 8.96 -7.63 19.49
CA PRO A 47 8.21 -6.68 20.32
C PRO A 47 7.21 -5.86 19.48
N ILE A 48 6.36 -6.53 18.71
CA ILE A 48 5.35 -5.93 17.82
C ILE A 48 3.95 -6.33 18.33
N THR A 49 3.03 -5.39 18.35
CA THR A 49 1.70 -5.56 18.98
C THR A 49 0.74 -6.40 18.14
N ASP A 50 0.94 -6.43 16.82
CA ASP A 50 0.08 -7.12 15.85
C ASP A 50 0.98 -7.94 14.91
N LEU A 51 1.37 -9.12 15.38
CA LEU A 51 2.28 -10.01 14.67
C LEU A 51 1.48 -10.87 13.71
N LEU A 52 1.89 -10.87 12.44
CA LEU A 52 1.48 -11.88 11.48
C LEU A 52 1.98 -13.23 11.93
N ASN A 53 1.17 -14.28 11.78
CA ASN A 53 1.67 -15.63 11.96
C ASN A 53 2.61 -16.02 10.80
N MET A 54 3.35 -17.11 10.94
CA MET A 54 4.34 -17.54 9.94
C MET A 54 3.73 -17.70 8.54
N GLU A 55 2.55 -18.33 8.47
CA GLU A 55 1.85 -18.56 7.19
C GLU A 55 1.41 -17.24 6.55
N GLU A 56 0.88 -16.31 7.35
CA GLU A 56 0.50 -14.96 6.90
C GLU A 56 1.73 -14.14 6.47
N TYR A 57 2.86 -14.32 7.14
CA TYR A 57 4.10 -13.63 6.81
C TYR A 57 4.68 -14.11 5.47
N ILE A 58 4.65 -15.42 5.21
CA ILE A 58 5.13 -15.99 3.94
C ILE A 58 4.23 -15.58 2.78
N ASN A 59 2.92 -15.61 2.99
CA ASN A 59 1.92 -15.37 1.93
C ASN A 59 1.38 -13.94 1.94
N ILE A 60 2.15 -12.97 2.46
CA ILE A 60 1.69 -11.58 2.57
C ILE A 60 1.28 -11.00 1.20
N ASP A 61 1.97 -11.39 0.14
CA ASP A 61 1.70 -10.95 -1.23
C ASP A 61 0.39 -11.53 -1.80
N ASP A 62 -0.09 -12.66 -1.28
CA ASP A 62 -1.33 -13.30 -1.76
C ASP A 62 -2.59 -12.60 -1.20
N GLU A 63 -2.50 -12.03 0.01
CA GLU A 63 -3.58 -11.26 0.64
C GLU A 63 -3.55 -9.77 0.27
N LEU A 64 -2.37 -9.26 -0.12
CA LEU A 64 -2.23 -7.94 -0.70
C LEU A 64 -2.84 -7.93 -2.11
N ILE A 65 -4.09 -7.46 -2.20
CA ILE A 65 -4.65 -6.98 -3.46
C ILE A 65 -3.79 -5.79 -3.89
N THR A 66 -2.76 -6.05 -4.68
CA THR A 66 -1.99 -4.99 -5.32
C THR A 66 -2.94 -4.24 -6.25
N GLU A 67 -3.07 -2.94 -6.02
CA GLU A 67 -3.72 -2.06 -6.98
C GLU A 67 -2.78 -1.98 -8.19
N GLU A 68 -2.97 -2.88 -9.16
CA GLU A 68 -2.37 -2.88 -10.50
C GLU A 68 -0.97 -3.53 -10.65
N GLU A 69 -0.92 -4.71 -11.25
CA GLU A 69 0.32 -5.35 -11.72
C GLU A 69 0.86 -4.55 -12.93
N LEU A 70 2.10 -4.05 -12.85
CA LEU A 70 2.71 -3.27 -13.92
C LEU A 70 2.75 -4.07 -15.24
N THR A 71 2.33 -3.44 -16.32
CA THR A 71 2.45 -4.03 -17.64
C THR A 71 3.91 -4.08 -18.10
N LEU A 72 4.24 -5.05 -18.97
CA LEU A 72 5.60 -5.17 -19.52
C LEU A 72 6.05 -3.89 -20.25
N GLU A 73 5.12 -3.18 -20.88
CA GLU A 73 5.40 -1.93 -21.56
C GLU A 73 5.81 -0.82 -20.58
N GLU A 74 5.15 -0.74 -19.42
CA GLU A 74 5.50 0.20 -18.34
C GLU A 74 6.87 -0.11 -17.74
N ILE A 75 7.17 -1.39 -17.51
CA ILE A 75 8.48 -1.85 -17.02
C ILE A 75 9.58 -1.47 -18.02
N VAL A 76 9.37 -1.72 -19.32
CA VAL A 76 10.32 -1.36 -20.37
C VAL A 76 10.51 0.15 -20.44
N ASN A 77 9.45 0.95 -20.32
CA ASN A 77 9.53 2.40 -20.36
C ASN A 77 10.25 2.99 -19.14
N MET A 78 10.09 2.37 -17.96
CA MET A 78 10.81 2.72 -16.74
C MET A 78 12.31 2.46 -16.88
N VAL A 79 12.69 1.25 -17.33
CA VAL A 79 14.11 0.86 -17.54
C VAL A 79 14.77 1.73 -18.62
N ARG A 80 14.01 2.10 -19.65
CA ARG A 80 14.49 2.87 -20.78
C ARG A 80 14.48 4.39 -20.53
N GLY A 81 14.05 4.82 -19.34
CA GLY A 81 13.99 6.23 -18.93
C GLY A 81 13.03 7.07 -19.77
N GLN A 82 12.05 6.42 -20.41
CA GLN A 82 11.05 7.10 -21.26
C GLN A 82 9.85 7.61 -20.45
N ASN A 83 9.77 7.25 -19.18
CA ASN A 83 8.90 7.93 -18.21
C ASN A 83 9.55 9.26 -17.80
N THR A 84 9.43 10.29 -18.66
CA THR A 84 9.55 11.69 -18.23
C THR A 84 8.19 12.26 -17.80
N ALA A 85 7.28 11.42 -17.33
CA ALA A 85 6.46 11.80 -16.21
C ALA A 85 7.11 11.08 -15.05
N GLU A 86 7.86 11.83 -14.24
CA GLU A 86 8.07 11.42 -12.87
C GLU A 86 6.67 11.14 -12.34
N GLU A 87 6.32 9.87 -12.18
CA GLU A 87 5.50 9.52 -11.04
C GLU A 87 6.40 9.83 -9.85
N HIS A 88 6.51 11.13 -9.55
CA HIS A 88 6.57 11.52 -8.19
C HIS A 88 5.42 10.72 -7.57
N VAL A 89 5.78 9.71 -6.79
CA VAL A 89 5.21 9.64 -5.47
C VAL A 89 5.56 10.99 -4.84
N GLU A 90 4.83 12.03 -5.26
CA GLU A 90 4.49 13.11 -4.39
C GLU A 90 3.83 12.30 -3.28
N GLU A 91 4.56 12.10 -2.18
CA GLU A 91 3.92 12.25 -0.88
C GLU A 91 2.96 13.40 -1.11
N LYS A 92 1.68 13.09 -1.36
CA LYS A 92 0.69 14.13 -1.63
C LYS A 92 0.81 14.97 -0.38
N GLU A 93 1.46 16.13 -0.48
CA GLU A 93 1.45 17.10 0.59
C GLU A 93 -0.03 17.24 0.87
N ASP A 94 -0.49 16.79 2.05
CA ASP A 94 -1.91 16.76 2.36
C ASP A 94 -2.46 18.13 2.01
N GLU A 95 -3.21 18.21 0.90
CA GLU A 95 -3.58 19.49 0.32
C GLU A 95 -4.30 20.24 1.43
N THR A 96 -3.76 21.41 1.81
CA THR A 96 -4.32 22.15 2.94
C THR A 96 -5.75 22.53 2.60
N ILE A 97 -6.72 21.83 3.21
CA ILE A 97 -8.13 22.00 2.90
C ILE A 97 -8.55 23.42 3.28
N ILE A 98 -8.87 24.22 2.27
CA ILE A 98 -9.35 25.58 2.48
C ILE A 98 -10.77 25.57 3.08
N THR A 99 -11.09 26.63 3.83
CA THR A 99 -12.37 26.69 4.58
C THR A 99 -13.61 26.55 3.68
N SER A 100 -13.58 27.09 2.46
CA SER A 100 -14.68 26.95 1.51
C SER A 100 -14.96 25.51 1.14
N ASP A 101 -13.91 24.71 0.98
CA ASP A 101 -14.00 23.33 0.51
C ASP A 101 -14.52 22.44 1.61
N ALA A 102 -14.03 22.62 2.84
CA ALA A 102 -14.58 21.96 4.02
C ALA A 102 -16.08 22.24 4.20
N LEU A 103 -16.52 23.49 3.99
CA LEU A 103 -17.94 23.86 4.09
C LEU A 103 -18.80 23.25 2.96
N ASN A 104 -18.26 23.19 1.74
CA ASN A 104 -18.91 22.56 0.60
C ASN A 104 -19.07 21.05 0.83
N SER A 105 -18.02 20.38 1.30
CA SER A 105 -18.03 18.95 1.62
C SER A 105 -19.04 18.60 2.72
N ILE A 106 -19.14 19.40 3.78
CA ILE A 106 -20.18 19.22 4.82
C ILE A 106 -21.58 19.36 4.21
N GLU A 107 -21.79 20.31 3.29
CA GLU A 107 -23.09 20.48 2.65
C GLU A 107 -23.46 19.31 1.72
N LYS A 108 -22.48 18.77 0.98
CA LYS A 108 -22.66 17.54 0.20
C LYS A 108 -23.03 16.36 1.09
N LEU A 109 -22.35 16.21 2.23
CA LEU A 109 -22.64 15.15 3.20
C LEU A 109 -24.07 15.27 3.75
N ILE A 110 -24.49 16.48 4.15
CA ILE A 110 -25.87 16.74 4.62
C ILE A 110 -26.88 16.33 3.54
N ARG A 111 -26.66 16.70 2.27
CA ARG A 111 -27.54 16.34 1.16
C ARG A 111 -27.57 14.84 0.93
N TYR A 112 -26.41 14.19 0.95
CA TYR A 112 -26.30 12.74 0.78
C TYR A 112 -27.10 12.00 1.85
N VAL A 113 -26.99 12.41 3.12
CA VAL A 113 -27.77 11.83 4.23
C VAL A 113 -29.26 12.12 4.11
N GLN A 114 -29.67 13.25 3.54
CA GLN A 114 -31.09 13.53 3.31
C GLN A 114 -31.68 12.75 2.13
N GLN A 115 -30.86 12.40 1.15
CA GLN A 115 -31.27 11.70 -0.07
C GLN A 115 -31.31 10.19 0.12
N ASN A 116 -30.40 9.67 0.92
CA ASN A 116 -30.33 8.26 1.25
C ASN A 116 -30.99 8.07 2.60
N ASP A 117 -31.93 7.12 2.72
CA ASP A 117 -32.55 6.76 4.00
C ASP A 117 -31.57 5.95 4.87
N LEU A 118 -30.43 6.57 5.14
CA LEU A 118 -29.45 6.11 6.08
C LEU A 118 -30.10 6.35 7.44
N SER A 119 -30.27 5.30 8.24
CA SER A 119 -30.85 5.33 9.58
C SER A 119 -29.94 6.12 10.57
N ILE A 120 -29.61 7.36 10.22
CA ILE A 120 -28.77 8.28 10.96
C ILE A 120 -29.66 9.02 11.94
N ASP A 121 -29.21 9.07 13.19
CA ASP A 121 -29.99 9.70 14.24
C ASP A 121 -30.09 11.22 14.01
N ASN A 122 -31.18 11.80 14.51
CA ASN A 122 -31.38 13.24 14.46
C ASN A 122 -30.26 13.99 15.21
N SER A 123 -29.74 13.40 16.30
CA SER A 123 -28.66 14.03 17.06
C SER A 123 -27.35 14.14 16.26
N ASP A 124 -27.04 13.16 15.43
CA ASP A 124 -25.88 13.17 14.53
C ASP A 124 -26.00 14.27 13.48
N MET A 125 -27.20 14.41 12.88
CA MET A 125 -27.49 15.51 11.96
C MET A 125 -27.38 16.88 12.64
N GLN A 126 -27.89 17.02 13.87
CA GLN A 126 -27.75 18.25 14.65
C GLN A 126 -26.28 18.57 14.96
N ASN A 127 -25.47 17.56 15.28
CA ASN A 127 -24.05 17.73 15.53
C ASN A 127 -23.31 18.18 14.26
N LEU A 128 -23.67 17.66 13.10
CA LEU A 128 -23.13 18.09 11.81
C LEU A 128 -23.46 19.57 11.51
N PHE A 129 -24.71 19.99 11.76
CA PHE A 129 -25.09 21.41 11.63
C PHE A 129 -24.34 22.32 12.62
N LYS A 130 -24.14 21.87 13.86
CA LYS A 130 -23.35 22.61 14.86
C LYS A 130 -21.89 22.76 14.41
N LEU A 131 -21.31 21.70 13.85
CA LEU A 131 -19.95 21.72 13.31
C LEU A 131 -19.82 22.74 12.17
N LYS A 132 -20.75 22.73 11.20
CA LYS A 132 -20.82 23.75 10.12
C LYS A 132 -20.82 25.17 10.69
N LYS A 133 -21.66 25.44 11.68
CA LYS A 133 -21.75 26.77 12.34
C LYS A 133 -20.45 27.17 13.05
N LYS A 134 -19.76 26.22 13.68
CA LYS A 134 -18.50 26.46 14.38
C LYS A 134 -17.39 26.84 13.39
N ILE A 135 -17.28 26.13 12.27
CA ILE A 135 -16.31 26.42 11.20
C ILE A 135 -16.54 27.83 10.61
N ILE A 136 -17.79 28.18 10.28
CA ILE A 136 -18.13 29.52 9.78
C ILE A 136 -17.74 30.61 10.80
N SER A 137 -17.99 30.35 12.08
CA SER A 137 -17.70 31.30 13.14
C SER A 137 -16.20 31.50 13.35
N ASP A 138 -15.41 30.43 13.27
CA ASP A 138 -13.95 30.47 13.36
C ASP A 138 -13.33 31.23 12.18
N SER A 139 -13.78 30.92 10.96
CA SER A 139 -13.37 31.62 9.73
C SER A 139 -13.59 33.14 9.81
N LYS A 140 -14.77 33.56 10.28
CA LYS A 140 -15.08 34.99 10.47
C LYS A 140 -14.20 35.66 11.53
N LYS A 141 -13.78 34.93 12.57
CA LYS A 141 -12.88 35.46 13.59
C LYS A 141 -11.47 35.64 13.04
N LYS A 142 -10.94 34.64 12.34
CA LYS A 142 -9.63 34.70 11.66
C LYS A 142 -9.55 35.89 10.71
N GLN A 143 -10.54 36.05 9.83
CA GLN A 143 -10.60 37.19 8.91
C GLN A 143 -10.62 38.56 9.63
N LYS A 144 -11.20 38.65 10.84
CA LYS A 144 -11.17 39.90 11.62
C LYS A 144 -9.81 40.16 12.25
N GLN A 145 -9.11 39.11 12.66
CA GLN A 145 -7.77 39.20 13.28
C GLN A 145 -6.72 39.62 12.24
N ASP A 146 -6.74 39.03 11.04
CA ASP A 146 -5.85 39.41 9.94
C ASP A 146 -5.99 40.91 9.59
N ARG A 147 -7.20 41.46 9.73
CA ARG A 147 -7.48 42.88 9.48
C ARG A 147 -6.98 43.82 10.59
N ILE A 148 -6.61 43.33 11.77
CA ILE A 148 -6.05 44.16 12.85
C ILE A 148 -4.53 44.19 12.75
N ASP A 149 -3.92 43.04 12.45
CA ASP A 149 -2.47 42.90 12.35
C ASP A 149 -1.87 43.61 11.13
N GLY A 150 -2.69 43.93 10.11
CA GLY A 150 -2.26 44.71 8.93
C GLY A 150 -2.24 46.24 9.10
N PHE A 151 -2.52 46.79 10.28
CA PHE A 151 -2.53 48.25 10.55
C PHE A 151 -1.39 48.76 11.45
N PHE A 152 -0.48 47.88 11.86
CA PHE A 152 0.75 48.23 12.60
C PHE A 152 1.98 48.05 11.70
#